data_AF-A0A3E4N5T5-F1
#
_entry.id   AF-A0A3E4N5T5-F1
#
_cell.length_a   1.000
_cell.length_b   1.000
_cell.length_c   1.000
_cell.angle_alpha   90.00
_cell.angle_beta   90.00
_cell.angle_gamma   90.00
#
_symmetry.space_group_name_H-M   'P 1'
#
loop_
_entity.id
_entity.type
_entity.pdbx_description
1 polymer ?
#
loop_
_entity_poly.entity_id
_entity_poly.type
_entity_poly.pdbx_seq_one_letter_code
_entity_poly.pdbx_strand_id
1 'polypeptide(L)'
;MKIYLLQFFLLMALGLNLQAQIPSNPIRGKVTCNGTGVPGVVVTDGIDCVLTDQQGQYTLPPNRNVRFIYLSTPSGYLPKTEQTIPLFYQKLNPAKQDIYDFELVRNPQNEINHLFLVQADAQVTSEDDVKAYAKYLQDMKEYIRPYMGKKEVFGIDCGDIVGDTPSLYPSYIDTVSSLEIPIYRAIGNHDMTYGGRTFEYSYRTFESYFGPIYYSLNKGNAHYIVLDNCFYVNRDYQYIGYIDERTFQWLEKDLSYVPKDKLVFVVMHIPSSLQKKLRYNTLDQDETVNTAALYKLLEGYNAHIISGHTHFNVNVCFNDSLMEHNTAAVCGTWWRADINVDGTPRGYGVYEVDGNQVKWLYKSAGYPKEHQLHVYQAGSSDEYPSDIIANVWNWDEQWKVEWYENGKRMGEMQRYKGYDPAAKAICSDKEKVKYEWISPVLTEHLFHATPRNKNAKIEVKVTDRFGNVYTEAVENK
;
A
#
# COMPACT_ATOMS: atom_id res chain seq x y z
N MET A 1 -26.27 -43.48 55.91
CA MET A 1 -26.13 -44.01 54.53
C MET A 1 -26.60 -42.95 53.54
N LYS A 2 -25.78 -41.92 53.25
CA LYS A 2 -25.99 -40.96 52.12
C LYS A 2 -24.91 -39.88 51.92
N ILE A 3 -23.73 -39.98 52.56
CA ILE A 3 -22.66 -38.97 52.39
C ILE A 3 -21.30 -39.57 51.96
N TYR A 4 -21.10 -40.89 52.09
CA TYR A 4 -19.81 -41.52 51.76
C TYR A 4 -19.69 -42.11 50.35
N LEU A 5 -20.72 -41.98 49.50
CA LEU A 5 -20.69 -42.47 48.11
C LEU A 5 -20.34 -41.37 47.08
N LEU A 6 -20.31 -40.10 47.48
CA LEU A 6 -19.96 -39.00 46.58
C LEU A 6 -18.44 -38.71 46.54
N GLN A 7 -17.68 -39.16 47.54
CA GLN A 7 -16.23 -38.96 47.59
C GLN A 7 -15.43 -40.02 46.81
N PHE A 8 -16.03 -41.15 46.44
CA PHE A 8 -15.35 -42.17 45.63
C PHE A 8 -15.45 -41.90 44.11
N PHE A 9 -16.44 -41.11 43.66
CA PHE A 9 -16.55 -40.69 42.27
C PHE A 9 -15.77 -39.40 41.93
N LEU A 10 -15.34 -38.62 42.94
CA LEU A 10 -14.54 -37.42 42.72
C LEU A 10 -13.03 -37.70 42.59
N LEU A 11 -12.59 -38.93 42.90
CA LEU A 11 -11.17 -39.34 42.82
C LEU A 11 -10.79 -40.08 41.54
N MET A 12 -11.75 -40.35 40.63
CA MET A 12 -11.49 -40.89 39.28
C MET A 12 -11.68 -39.87 38.15
N ALA A 13 -11.93 -38.59 38.46
CA ALA A 13 -12.06 -37.52 37.46
C ALA A 13 -10.83 -36.58 37.42
N LEU A 14 -9.75 -36.93 38.10
CA LEU A 14 -8.41 -36.36 37.90
C LEU A 14 -7.61 -37.27 36.96
N GLY A 15 -8.23 -37.66 35.85
CA GLY A 15 -7.49 -38.07 34.67
C GLY A 15 -6.81 -36.81 34.14
N LEU A 16 -5.55 -36.61 34.54
CA LEU A 16 -4.61 -35.73 33.86
C LEU A 16 -4.67 -36.09 32.36
N ASN A 17 -5.44 -35.34 31.59
CA ASN A 17 -5.21 -35.19 30.16
C ASN A 17 -3.94 -34.34 29.99
N LEU A 18 -2.81 -34.87 30.47
CA LEU A 18 -1.51 -34.57 29.89
C LEU A 18 -1.51 -35.29 28.55
N GLN A 19 -2.19 -34.71 27.58
CA GLN A 19 -1.85 -34.95 26.20
C GLN A 19 -0.41 -34.48 26.10
N ALA A 20 0.53 -35.42 26.13
CA ALA A 20 1.93 -35.12 25.90
C ALA A 20 1.98 -34.40 24.55
N GLN A 21 2.14 -33.08 24.57
CA GLN A 21 2.54 -32.35 23.38
C GLN A 21 3.86 -33.00 22.99
N ILE A 22 3.83 -33.76 21.89
CA ILE A 22 5.06 -34.18 21.21
C ILE A 22 5.85 -32.87 21.05
N PRO A 23 7.03 -32.71 21.67
CA PRO A 23 7.79 -31.49 21.53
C PRO A 23 8.05 -31.33 20.04
N SER A 24 7.40 -30.34 19.41
CA SER A 24 7.82 -29.94 18.08
C SER A 24 9.24 -29.39 18.24
N ASN A 25 10.14 -29.78 17.35
CA ASN A 25 11.50 -29.27 17.40
C ASN A 25 11.48 -27.76 17.13
N PRO A 26 12.43 -27.00 17.71
CA PRO A 26 12.61 -25.61 17.34
C PRO A 26 13.02 -25.51 15.86
N ILE A 27 12.56 -24.45 15.20
CA ILE A 27 12.92 -24.17 13.82
C ILE A 27 14.28 -23.47 13.82
N ARG A 28 15.21 -23.90 12.97
CA ARG A 28 16.57 -23.38 12.89
C ARG A 28 16.91 -23.00 11.47
N GLY A 29 18.02 -22.30 11.31
CA GLY A 29 18.57 -22.01 10.00
C GLY A 29 19.73 -21.04 10.09
N LYS A 30 20.25 -20.68 8.93
CA LYS A 30 21.32 -19.72 8.76
C LYS A 30 20.99 -18.73 7.66
N VAL A 31 21.32 -17.47 7.86
CA VAL A 31 21.33 -16.46 6.80
C VAL A 31 22.77 -16.24 6.36
N THR A 32 23.04 -16.44 5.08
CA THR A 32 24.38 -16.32 4.49
C THR A 32 24.40 -15.40 3.27
N CYS A 33 25.58 -14.91 2.95
CA CYS A 33 25.88 -14.25 1.69
C CYS A 33 27.28 -14.68 1.24
N ASN A 34 27.35 -15.30 0.05
CA ASN A 34 28.56 -15.94 -0.48
C ASN A 34 29.20 -16.89 0.56
N GLY A 35 28.38 -17.70 1.24
CA GLY A 35 28.80 -18.66 2.26
C GLY A 35 29.17 -18.08 3.63
N THR A 36 29.25 -16.75 3.77
CA THR A 36 29.55 -16.08 5.04
C THR A 36 28.25 -15.78 5.79
N GLY A 37 28.21 -16.02 7.11
CA GLY A 37 27.04 -15.69 7.93
C GLY A 37 26.76 -14.19 7.97
N VAL A 38 25.49 -13.80 7.87
CA VAL A 38 25.05 -12.40 7.99
C VAL A 38 24.45 -12.19 9.39
N PRO A 39 25.12 -11.45 10.27
CA PRO A 39 24.63 -11.22 11.63
C PRO A 39 23.56 -10.12 11.70
N GLY A 40 22.74 -10.16 12.75
CA GLY A 40 21.75 -9.11 13.05
C GLY A 40 20.57 -9.04 12.08
N VAL A 41 20.33 -10.09 11.30
CA VAL A 41 19.15 -10.19 10.42
C VAL A 41 17.96 -10.61 11.25
N VAL A 42 16.85 -9.89 11.15
CA VAL A 42 15.59 -10.29 11.79
C VAL A 42 14.97 -11.43 10.98
N VAL A 43 14.70 -12.54 11.65
CA VAL A 43 14.03 -13.73 11.11
C VAL A 43 12.75 -13.98 11.89
N THR A 44 11.66 -14.27 11.19
CA THR A 44 10.33 -14.41 11.78
C THR A 44 9.52 -15.56 11.20
N ASP A 45 8.59 -16.09 11.99
CA ASP A 45 7.52 -17.01 11.58
C ASP A 45 6.14 -16.33 11.48
N GLY A 46 6.11 -15.00 11.57
CA GLY A 46 4.91 -14.18 11.68
C GLY A 46 4.26 -14.19 13.06
N ILE A 47 5.01 -14.61 14.10
CA ILE A 47 4.62 -14.47 15.51
C ILE A 47 5.80 -13.93 16.31
N ASP A 48 6.97 -14.56 16.17
CA ASP A 48 8.20 -14.15 16.83
C ASP A 48 9.21 -13.55 15.85
N CYS A 49 10.07 -12.68 16.35
CA CYS A 49 11.18 -12.10 15.60
C CYS A 49 12.48 -12.33 16.40
N VAL A 50 13.48 -12.96 15.79
CA VAL A 50 14.79 -13.22 16.37
C VAL A 50 15.89 -12.66 15.49
N LEU A 51 17.04 -12.31 16.07
CA LEU A 51 18.22 -11.90 15.32
C LEU A 51 19.13 -13.08 15.01
N THR A 52 19.75 -13.07 13.84
CA THR A 52 20.87 -13.96 13.56
C THR A 52 22.10 -13.60 14.39
N ASP A 53 22.83 -14.61 14.83
CA ASP A 53 24.09 -14.44 15.57
C ASP A 53 25.28 -14.06 14.65
N GLN A 54 26.49 -13.98 15.23
CA GLN A 54 27.72 -13.65 14.50
C GLN A 54 28.08 -14.63 13.37
N GLN A 55 27.54 -15.85 13.41
CA GLN A 55 27.70 -16.86 12.38
C GLN A 55 26.50 -16.88 11.43
N GLY A 56 25.52 -15.98 11.59
CA GLY A 56 24.30 -15.92 10.78
C GLY A 56 23.24 -16.94 11.21
N GLN A 57 23.41 -17.66 12.32
CA GLN A 57 22.48 -18.69 12.77
C GLN A 57 21.31 -18.08 13.54
N TYR A 58 20.13 -18.71 13.43
CA TYR A 58 18.95 -18.32 14.21
C TYR A 58 18.20 -19.56 14.72
N THR A 59 17.36 -19.36 15.73
CA THR A 59 16.45 -20.38 16.25
C THR A 59 15.14 -19.72 16.63
N LEU A 60 14.03 -20.25 16.10
CA LEU A 60 12.66 -19.86 16.41
C LEU A 60 11.99 -20.94 17.27
N PRO A 61 11.01 -20.57 18.11
CA PRO A 61 10.20 -21.54 18.82
C PRO A 61 9.51 -22.53 17.87
N PRO A 62 9.13 -23.72 18.36
CA PRO A 62 8.51 -24.73 17.53
C PRO A 62 7.21 -24.28 16.84
N ASN A 63 6.88 -24.91 15.71
CA ASN A 63 5.77 -24.52 14.83
C ASN A 63 4.41 -24.42 15.58
N ARG A 64 3.83 -23.20 15.59
CA ARG A 64 2.51 -22.86 16.15
C ARG A 64 1.47 -22.62 15.04
N ASN A 65 1.38 -23.55 14.09
CA ASN A 65 0.50 -23.42 12.90
C ASN A 65 0.88 -22.21 12.02
N VAL A 66 2.19 -21.98 11.87
CA VAL A 66 2.76 -20.96 10.97
C VAL A 66 3.01 -21.56 9.58
N ARG A 67 2.98 -20.74 8.53
CA ARG A 67 3.10 -21.19 7.12
C ARG A 67 4.42 -20.83 6.46
N PHE A 68 5.10 -19.81 6.97
CA PHE A 68 6.35 -19.30 6.41
C PHE A 68 7.38 -19.04 7.50
N ILE A 69 8.65 -19.19 7.15
CA ILE A 69 9.77 -18.53 7.81
C ILE A 69 10.28 -17.48 6.85
N TYR A 70 10.58 -16.28 7.32
CA TYR A 70 10.96 -15.18 6.44
C TYR A 70 11.81 -14.13 7.14
N LEU A 71 12.47 -13.32 6.33
CA LEU A 71 13.39 -12.29 6.78
C LEU A 71 12.71 -10.92 6.78
N SER A 72 13.05 -10.07 7.76
CA SER A 72 13.13 -8.65 7.46
C SER A 72 14.37 -8.44 6.63
N THR A 73 14.23 -8.24 5.31
CA THR A 73 15.40 -8.13 4.42
C THR A 73 16.33 -7.03 4.94
N PRO A 74 17.60 -7.33 5.26
CA PRO A 74 18.50 -6.34 5.85
C PRO A 74 19.04 -5.39 4.77
N SER A 75 19.28 -4.13 5.14
CA SER A 75 19.88 -3.17 4.20
C SER A 75 21.29 -3.62 3.77
N GLY A 76 21.63 -3.31 2.52
CA GLY A 76 22.87 -3.74 1.87
C GLY A 76 22.80 -5.15 1.29
N TYR A 77 21.63 -5.79 1.35
CA TYR A 77 21.38 -7.12 0.83
C TYR A 77 20.05 -7.20 0.09
N LEU A 78 19.97 -8.15 -0.83
CA LEU A 78 18.79 -8.50 -1.61
C LEU A 78 18.49 -9.99 -1.45
N PRO A 79 17.22 -10.39 -1.29
CA PRO A 79 16.85 -11.77 -1.51
C PRO A 79 16.99 -12.11 -3.00
N LYS A 80 17.05 -13.40 -3.33
CA LYS A 80 16.83 -13.84 -4.70
C LYS A 80 15.45 -13.36 -5.16
N THR A 81 15.32 -12.93 -6.40
CA THR A 81 14.03 -12.54 -6.99
C THR A 81 13.68 -13.53 -8.10
N GLU A 82 12.43 -14.02 -8.12
CA GLU A 82 11.88 -14.80 -9.22
C GLU A 82 10.90 -13.93 -9.99
N GLN A 83 11.25 -13.61 -11.25
CA GLN A 83 10.62 -12.53 -12.03
C GLN A 83 10.62 -11.22 -11.24
N THR A 84 9.51 -10.87 -10.57
CA THR A 84 9.38 -9.68 -9.73
C THR A 84 9.12 -9.99 -8.25
N ILE A 85 9.07 -11.26 -7.87
CA ILE A 85 8.70 -11.71 -6.52
C ILE A 85 10.00 -11.91 -5.70
N PRO A 86 10.25 -11.08 -4.68
CA PRO A 86 11.43 -11.24 -3.83
C PRO A 86 11.23 -12.43 -2.89
N LEU A 87 12.15 -13.40 -2.92
CA LEU A 87 12.09 -14.65 -2.16
C LEU A 87 12.76 -14.50 -0.79
N PHE A 88 12.27 -13.55 0.03
CA PHE A 88 12.70 -13.37 1.42
C PHE A 88 12.05 -14.37 2.39
N TYR A 89 11.25 -15.31 1.87
CA TYR A 89 10.48 -16.28 2.64
C TYR A 89 10.71 -17.71 2.14
N GLN A 90 10.43 -18.67 3.03
CA GLN A 90 10.35 -20.09 2.72
C GLN A 90 9.07 -20.64 3.34
N LYS A 91 8.30 -21.38 2.53
CA LYS A 91 7.12 -22.12 3.02
C LYS A 91 7.56 -23.26 3.92
N LEU A 92 6.92 -23.41 5.08
CA LEU A 92 7.16 -24.56 5.94
C LEU A 92 6.74 -25.84 5.20
N ASN A 93 7.63 -26.81 5.21
CA ASN A 93 7.38 -28.13 4.64
C ASN A 93 7.53 -29.15 5.77
N PRO A 94 6.44 -29.82 6.21
CA PRO A 94 6.49 -30.85 7.25
C PRO A 94 7.45 -32.02 6.95
N ALA A 95 7.84 -32.22 5.69
CA ALA A 95 8.82 -33.22 5.28
C ALA A 95 10.28 -32.73 5.34
N LYS A 96 10.52 -31.41 5.42
CA LYS A 96 11.86 -30.84 5.66
C LYS A 96 12.14 -30.83 7.16
N GLN A 97 13.31 -31.35 7.54
CA GLN A 97 13.81 -31.40 8.91
C GLN A 97 14.10 -29.98 9.42
N ASP A 98 13.11 -29.26 9.96
CA ASP A 98 13.18 -28.05 10.82
C ASP A 98 14.27 -26.97 10.52
N ILE A 99 14.92 -26.99 9.35
CA ILE A 99 16.07 -26.17 8.95
C ILE A 99 15.68 -25.38 7.69
N TYR A 100 15.80 -24.07 7.78
CA TYR A 100 15.40 -23.12 6.74
C TYR A 100 16.53 -22.11 6.49
N ASP A 101 17.47 -22.42 5.62
CA ASP A 101 18.59 -21.52 5.33
C ASP A 101 18.25 -20.51 4.25
N PHE A 102 18.74 -19.27 4.39
CA PHE A 102 18.56 -18.20 3.43
C PHE A 102 19.90 -17.75 2.85
N GLU A 103 19.98 -17.64 1.53
CA GLU A 103 21.11 -17.04 0.84
C GLU A 103 20.71 -15.66 0.29
N LEU A 104 21.37 -14.62 0.80
CA LEU A 104 21.24 -13.24 0.36
C LEU A 104 22.34 -12.89 -0.64
N VAL A 105 22.04 -11.93 -1.51
CA VAL A 105 23.00 -11.31 -2.42
C VAL A 105 23.34 -9.92 -1.88
N ARG A 106 24.60 -9.48 -1.98
CA ARG A 106 24.94 -8.07 -1.68
C ARG A 106 24.22 -7.16 -2.66
N ASN A 107 23.59 -6.09 -2.16
CA ASN A 107 23.09 -5.05 -3.05
C ASN A 107 24.29 -4.24 -3.59
N PRO A 108 24.55 -4.22 -4.92
CA PRO A 108 25.63 -3.40 -5.47
C PRO A 108 25.28 -1.90 -5.54
N GLN A 109 24.01 -1.53 -5.39
CA GLN A 109 23.53 -0.16 -5.50
C GLN A 109 23.57 0.57 -4.15
N ASN A 110 23.64 1.90 -4.21
CA ASN A 110 23.40 2.73 -3.02
C ASN A 110 21.93 2.65 -2.64
N GLU A 111 21.64 2.20 -1.41
CA GLU A 111 20.28 2.17 -0.86
C GLU A 111 20.00 3.36 0.07
N ILE A 112 21.00 4.18 0.45
CA ILE A 112 20.75 5.41 1.23
C ILE A 112 19.90 6.38 0.40
N ASN A 113 20.21 6.46 -0.89
CA ASN A 113 19.40 7.16 -1.86
C ASN A 113 18.74 6.13 -2.77
N HIS A 114 17.41 6.00 -2.72
CA HIS A 114 16.68 5.02 -3.51
C HIS A 114 15.33 5.56 -3.98
N LEU A 115 14.79 4.93 -5.00
CA LEU A 115 13.51 5.26 -5.60
C LEU A 115 12.56 4.08 -5.42
N PHE A 116 11.33 4.33 -5.00
CA PHE A 116 10.30 3.31 -5.11
C PHE A 116 9.02 3.86 -5.74
N LEU A 117 8.35 3.01 -6.50
CA LEU A 117 7.07 3.29 -7.13
C LEU A 117 5.96 2.60 -6.35
N VAL A 118 4.80 3.25 -6.26
CA VAL A 118 3.61 2.71 -5.61
C VAL A 118 2.47 2.70 -6.60
N GLN A 119 1.83 1.56 -6.75
CA GLN A 119 0.54 1.44 -7.44
C GLN A 119 -0.48 0.75 -6.54
N ALA A 120 -1.75 0.86 -6.90
CA ALA A 120 -2.85 0.15 -6.25
C ALA A 120 -3.97 -0.11 -7.27
N ASP A 121 -4.79 -1.12 -7.01
CA ASP A 121 -6.06 -1.33 -7.70
C ASP A 121 -5.90 -1.46 -9.24
N ALA A 122 -5.00 -2.35 -9.66
CA ALA A 122 -4.95 -2.80 -11.05
C ALA A 122 -6.25 -3.51 -11.43
N GLN A 123 -6.86 -4.22 -10.47
CA GLN A 123 -8.16 -4.87 -10.54
C GLN A 123 -8.44 -5.48 -11.92
N VAL A 124 -7.49 -6.25 -12.43
CA VAL A 124 -7.68 -6.91 -13.73
C VAL A 124 -8.74 -8.00 -13.56
N THR A 125 -9.78 -7.97 -14.41
CA THR A 125 -10.87 -8.96 -14.41
C THR A 125 -10.89 -9.82 -15.68
N SER A 126 -10.07 -9.44 -16.66
CA SER A 126 -9.95 -10.10 -17.96
C SER A 126 -8.55 -9.95 -18.55
N GLU A 127 -8.22 -10.78 -19.54
CA GLU A 127 -6.97 -10.63 -20.31
C GLU A 127 -6.89 -9.33 -21.11
N ASP A 128 -8.02 -8.69 -21.42
CA ASP A 128 -8.02 -7.38 -22.05
C ASP A 128 -7.64 -6.27 -21.06
N ASP A 129 -8.03 -6.40 -19.79
CA ASP A 129 -7.55 -5.51 -18.71
C ASP A 129 -6.05 -5.69 -18.50
N VAL A 130 -5.53 -6.94 -18.53
CA VAL A 130 -4.09 -7.22 -18.46
C VAL A 130 -3.34 -6.54 -19.62
N LYS A 131 -3.87 -6.56 -20.85
CA LYS A 131 -3.27 -5.84 -21.99
C LYS A 131 -3.32 -4.32 -21.81
N ALA A 132 -4.38 -3.78 -21.21
CA ALA A 132 -4.46 -2.35 -20.90
C ALA A 132 -3.45 -1.96 -19.82
N TYR A 133 -3.30 -2.79 -18.79
CA TYR A 133 -2.29 -2.64 -17.75
C TYR A 133 -0.86 -2.69 -18.29
N ALA A 134 -0.56 -3.55 -19.28
CA ALA A 134 0.74 -3.57 -19.93
C ALA A 134 1.13 -2.24 -20.58
N LYS A 135 0.15 -1.45 -21.08
CA LYS A 135 0.41 -0.10 -21.62
C LYS A 135 0.73 0.90 -20.53
N TYR A 136 0.02 0.82 -19.41
CA TYR A 136 0.29 1.62 -18.21
C TYR A 136 1.73 1.37 -17.69
N LEU A 137 2.17 0.11 -17.66
CA LEU A 137 3.52 -0.24 -17.25
C LEU A 137 4.63 0.28 -18.17
N GLN A 138 4.35 0.57 -19.44
CA GLN A 138 5.35 1.19 -20.32
C GLN A 138 5.72 2.59 -19.82
N ASP A 139 4.76 3.38 -19.33
CA ASP A 139 5.04 4.69 -18.74
C ASP A 139 5.93 4.56 -17.49
N MET A 140 5.60 3.62 -16.59
CA MET A 140 6.44 3.32 -15.42
C MET A 140 7.86 2.93 -15.83
N LYS A 141 7.99 2.03 -16.81
CA LYS A 141 9.29 1.57 -17.31
C LYS A 141 10.11 2.72 -17.89
N GLU A 142 9.50 3.60 -18.67
CA GLU A 142 10.15 4.78 -19.23
C GLU A 142 10.56 5.76 -18.14
N TYR A 143 9.73 5.96 -17.12
CA TYR A 143 10.02 6.82 -15.98
C TYR A 143 11.23 6.35 -15.17
N ILE A 144 11.36 5.05 -14.88
CA ILE A 144 12.46 4.53 -14.04
C ILE A 144 13.78 4.34 -14.79
N ARG A 145 13.73 4.24 -16.13
CA ARG A 145 14.90 3.96 -16.98
C ARG A 145 16.13 4.85 -16.66
N PRO A 146 16.00 6.17 -16.39
CA PRO A 146 17.16 7.01 -16.07
C PRO A 146 17.83 6.69 -14.72
N TYR A 147 17.13 5.98 -13.82
CA TYR A 147 17.58 5.64 -12.46
C TYR A 147 18.17 4.22 -12.38
N MET A 148 17.77 3.32 -13.28
CA MET A 148 18.24 1.94 -13.32
C MET A 148 19.78 1.89 -13.37
N GLY A 149 20.38 1.17 -12.41
CA GLY A 149 21.83 1.01 -12.28
C GLY A 149 22.59 2.21 -11.66
N LYS A 150 21.88 3.28 -11.27
CA LYS A 150 22.47 4.44 -10.57
C LYS A 150 22.09 4.52 -9.10
N LYS A 151 20.93 3.96 -8.74
CA LYS A 151 20.41 3.83 -7.38
C LYS A 151 19.50 2.61 -7.31
N GLU A 152 19.17 2.19 -6.09
CA GLU A 152 18.18 1.13 -5.90
C GLU A 152 16.80 1.59 -6.39
N VAL A 153 16.11 0.73 -7.14
CA VAL A 153 14.75 0.95 -7.63
C VAL A 153 13.89 -0.29 -7.36
N PHE A 154 12.72 -0.12 -6.76
CA PHE A 154 11.75 -1.19 -6.54
C PHE A 154 10.31 -0.67 -6.63
N GLY A 155 9.34 -1.57 -6.72
CA GLY A 155 7.93 -1.23 -6.70
C GLY A 155 7.20 -1.79 -5.49
N ILE A 156 6.07 -1.17 -5.20
CA ILE A 156 5.10 -1.58 -4.19
C ILE A 156 3.73 -1.60 -4.87
N ASP A 157 3.01 -2.70 -4.69
CA ASP A 157 1.61 -2.84 -5.06
C ASP A 157 0.77 -2.89 -3.78
N CYS A 158 -0.15 -1.95 -3.60
CA CYS A 158 -0.97 -1.85 -2.39
C CYS A 158 -2.21 -2.75 -2.42
N GLY A 159 -2.25 -3.76 -3.30
CA GLY A 159 -3.34 -4.74 -3.35
C GLY A 159 -4.43 -4.38 -4.35
N ASP A 160 -5.42 -5.27 -4.42
CA ASP A 160 -6.43 -5.33 -5.48
C ASP A 160 -5.77 -5.44 -6.86
N ILE A 161 -4.88 -6.43 -6.94
CA ILE A 161 -4.18 -6.79 -8.16
C ILE A 161 -5.19 -7.32 -9.19
N VAL A 162 -6.10 -8.18 -8.75
CA VAL A 162 -7.20 -8.73 -9.54
C VAL A 162 -8.55 -8.25 -9.01
N GLY A 163 -9.59 -8.26 -9.85
CA GLY A 163 -10.97 -8.01 -9.41
C GLY A 163 -11.72 -9.31 -9.18
N ASP A 164 -11.43 -10.01 -8.06
CA ASP A 164 -11.99 -11.32 -7.71
C ASP A 164 -11.65 -12.47 -8.67
N THR A 165 -10.59 -12.32 -9.47
CA THR A 165 -10.16 -13.28 -10.49
C THR A 165 -8.72 -13.76 -10.28
N PRO A 166 -8.41 -14.49 -9.18
CA PRO A 166 -7.05 -14.93 -8.85
C PRO A 166 -6.41 -15.83 -9.93
N SER A 167 -7.20 -16.40 -10.85
CA SER A 167 -6.69 -17.09 -12.03
C SER A 167 -5.84 -16.20 -12.95
N LEU A 168 -5.94 -14.86 -12.84
CA LEU A 168 -5.15 -13.89 -13.61
C LEU A 168 -3.82 -13.51 -12.94
N TYR A 169 -3.51 -14.00 -11.72
CA TYR A 169 -2.22 -13.72 -11.10
C TYR A 169 -1.01 -14.07 -11.99
N PRO A 170 -0.96 -15.24 -12.69
CA PRO A 170 0.12 -15.53 -13.63
C PRO A 170 0.26 -14.46 -14.73
N SER A 171 -0.84 -14.09 -15.39
CA SER A 171 -0.84 -13.08 -16.46
C SER A 171 -0.40 -11.71 -15.95
N TYR A 172 -0.81 -11.33 -14.74
CA TYR A 172 -0.32 -10.11 -14.08
C TYR A 172 1.18 -10.19 -13.75
N ILE A 173 1.66 -11.30 -13.17
CA ILE A 173 3.07 -11.49 -12.79
C ILE A 173 3.96 -11.39 -14.03
N ASP A 174 3.57 -12.07 -15.12
CA ASP A 174 4.29 -12.03 -16.39
C ASP A 174 4.30 -10.60 -16.96
N THR A 175 3.18 -9.89 -16.89
CA THR A 175 3.06 -8.52 -17.40
C THR A 175 3.92 -7.52 -16.60
N VAL A 176 3.87 -7.57 -15.27
CA VAL A 176 4.66 -6.67 -14.39
C VAL A 176 6.16 -6.98 -14.42
N SER A 177 6.55 -8.20 -14.82
CA SER A 177 7.97 -8.56 -15.04
C SER A 177 8.69 -7.68 -16.07
N SER A 178 7.94 -7.03 -16.95
CA SER A 178 8.50 -6.06 -17.90
C SER A 178 9.19 -4.86 -17.24
N LEU A 179 8.90 -4.55 -15.96
CA LEU A 179 9.55 -3.46 -15.23
C LEU A 179 11.00 -3.80 -14.82
N GLU A 180 11.38 -5.08 -14.78
CA GLU A 180 12.74 -5.53 -14.44
C GLU A 180 13.24 -5.04 -13.06
N ILE A 181 12.31 -4.87 -12.11
CA ILE A 181 12.56 -4.50 -10.70
C ILE A 181 11.76 -5.43 -9.76
N PRO A 182 12.20 -5.62 -8.50
CA PRO A 182 11.40 -6.32 -7.50
C PRO A 182 10.14 -5.52 -7.15
N ILE A 183 9.03 -6.22 -6.94
CA ILE A 183 7.74 -5.65 -6.53
C ILE A 183 7.28 -6.30 -5.22
N TYR A 184 7.11 -5.51 -4.18
CA TYR A 184 6.52 -5.93 -2.90
C TYR A 184 5.01 -5.71 -2.96
N ARG A 185 4.23 -6.64 -2.42
CA ARG A 185 2.76 -6.65 -2.58
C ARG A 185 2.07 -6.76 -1.23
N ALA A 186 1.11 -5.88 -1.00
CA ALA A 186 0.05 -6.07 -0.03
C ALA A 186 -1.10 -6.86 -0.70
N ILE A 187 -1.95 -7.48 0.11
CA ILE A 187 -3.18 -8.12 -0.34
C ILE A 187 -4.33 -7.12 -0.24
N GLY A 188 -5.13 -7.01 -1.30
CA GLY A 188 -6.38 -6.25 -1.27
C GLY A 188 -7.60 -7.11 -1.00
N ASN A 189 -8.76 -6.47 -0.84
CA ASN A 189 -9.99 -7.22 -0.59
C ASN A 189 -10.41 -8.08 -1.80
N HIS A 190 -10.18 -7.63 -3.02
CA HIS A 190 -10.48 -8.38 -4.25
C HIS A 190 -9.44 -9.45 -4.59
N ASP A 191 -8.33 -9.48 -3.87
CA ASP A 191 -7.31 -10.53 -3.95
C ASP A 191 -7.62 -11.74 -3.04
N MET A 192 -8.62 -11.59 -2.16
CA MET A 192 -9.04 -12.61 -1.20
C MET A 192 -9.71 -13.83 -1.86
N THR A 193 -9.64 -14.96 -1.15
CA THR A 193 -10.28 -16.22 -1.48
C THR A 193 -11.52 -16.38 -0.61
N TYR A 194 -12.70 -16.25 -1.22
CA TYR A 194 -13.98 -16.35 -0.51
C TYR A 194 -14.44 -17.79 -0.27
N GLY A 195 -15.49 -17.95 0.53
CA GLY A 195 -16.13 -19.26 0.80
C GLY A 195 -15.40 -20.13 1.84
N GLY A 196 -14.43 -19.54 2.54
CA GLY A 196 -13.73 -20.15 3.67
C GLY A 196 -14.58 -20.26 4.93
N ARG A 197 -13.95 -20.70 6.03
CA ARG A 197 -14.58 -20.66 7.36
C ARG A 197 -14.19 -19.44 8.19
N THR A 198 -12.99 -18.90 7.95
CA THR A 198 -12.35 -17.89 8.80
C THR A 198 -11.50 -16.94 7.96
N PHE A 199 -11.07 -15.83 8.57
CA PHE A 199 -10.10 -14.90 7.99
C PHE A 199 -8.85 -15.63 7.46
N GLU A 200 -8.35 -16.65 8.15
CA GLU A 200 -7.15 -17.38 7.74
C GLU A 200 -7.27 -18.22 6.47
N TYR A 201 -8.48 -18.30 5.90
CA TYR A 201 -8.70 -18.87 4.59
C TYR A 201 -8.55 -17.84 3.46
N SER A 202 -8.86 -16.57 3.72
CA SER A 202 -9.01 -15.55 2.67
C SER A 202 -7.73 -15.30 1.89
N TYR A 203 -6.58 -15.32 2.54
CA TYR A 203 -5.32 -14.99 1.86
C TYR A 203 -4.56 -16.19 1.28
N ARG A 204 -5.08 -17.42 1.37
CA ARG A 204 -4.29 -18.64 1.02
C ARG A 204 -3.86 -18.68 -0.44
N THR A 205 -4.72 -18.24 -1.35
CA THR A 205 -4.38 -18.19 -2.77
C THR A 205 -3.29 -17.14 -3.00
N PHE A 206 -3.46 -15.93 -2.46
CA PHE A 206 -2.45 -14.88 -2.50
C PHE A 206 -1.08 -15.37 -1.99
N GLU A 207 -1.06 -16.00 -0.82
CA GLU A 207 0.19 -16.51 -0.22
C GLU A 207 0.87 -17.60 -1.05
N SER A 208 0.10 -18.36 -1.84
CA SER A 208 0.67 -19.40 -2.72
C SER A 208 1.45 -18.81 -3.89
N TYR A 209 1.18 -17.56 -4.27
CA TYR A 209 1.91 -16.83 -5.31
C TYR A 209 2.97 -15.89 -4.73
N PHE A 210 2.63 -15.14 -3.69
CA PHE A 210 3.42 -13.97 -3.27
C PHE A 210 4.12 -14.12 -1.91
N GLY A 211 3.82 -15.16 -1.14
CA GLY A 211 4.41 -15.38 0.19
C GLY A 211 3.60 -14.77 1.34
N PRO A 212 4.22 -14.44 2.48
CA PRO A 212 3.48 -13.98 3.66
C PRO A 212 2.73 -12.67 3.41
N ILE A 213 1.56 -12.53 4.04
CA ILE A 213 0.67 -11.36 3.95
C ILE A 213 1.09 -10.15 4.79
N TYR A 214 2.05 -10.33 5.70
CA TYR A 214 2.70 -9.24 6.40
C TYR A 214 4.18 -9.57 6.59
N TYR A 215 5.02 -8.58 6.35
CA TYR A 215 6.47 -8.71 6.36
C TYR A 215 7.11 -7.32 6.41
N SER A 216 8.43 -7.29 6.61
CA SER A 216 9.18 -6.04 6.57
C SER A 216 10.48 -6.17 5.78
N LEU A 217 11.07 -5.02 5.45
CA LEU A 217 12.37 -4.92 4.82
C LEU A 217 13.05 -3.60 5.16
N ASN A 218 14.36 -3.56 5.02
CA ASN A 218 15.16 -2.36 5.20
C ASN A 218 15.83 -1.97 3.89
N LYS A 219 15.77 -0.67 3.55
CA LYS A 219 16.50 -0.07 2.42
C LYS A 219 17.17 1.21 2.90
N GLY A 220 18.50 1.20 2.92
CA GLY A 220 19.28 2.28 3.52
C GLY A 220 18.85 2.55 4.96
N ASN A 221 18.43 3.78 5.25
CA ASN A 221 17.95 4.18 6.57
C ASN A 221 16.41 4.17 6.71
N ALA A 222 15.71 3.51 5.80
CA ALA A 222 14.27 3.33 5.83
C ALA A 222 13.88 1.88 6.16
N HIS A 223 12.79 1.74 6.91
CA HIS A 223 12.16 0.48 7.27
C HIS A 223 10.74 0.43 6.68
N TYR A 224 10.45 -0.63 5.94
CA TYR A 224 9.18 -0.82 5.24
C TYR A 224 8.45 -1.98 5.87
N ILE A 225 7.18 -1.80 6.15
CA ILE A 225 6.27 -2.79 6.69
C ILE A 225 5.15 -2.94 5.68
N VAL A 226 4.83 -4.17 5.29
CA VAL A 226 3.65 -4.48 4.47
C VAL A 226 2.68 -5.25 5.36
N LEU A 227 1.41 -4.84 5.38
CA LEU A 227 0.36 -5.42 6.21
C LEU A 227 -0.83 -5.86 5.37
N ASP A 228 -1.48 -6.94 5.82
CA ASP A 228 -2.86 -7.26 5.47
C ASP A 228 -3.80 -6.65 6.51
N ASN A 229 -4.63 -5.72 6.06
CA ASN A 229 -5.71 -5.16 6.84
C ASN A 229 -7.09 -5.46 6.25
N CYS A 230 -7.18 -6.37 5.27
CA CYS A 230 -8.41 -6.81 4.63
C CYS A 230 -9.05 -7.96 5.43
N PHE A 231 -9.66 -7.63 6.56
CA PHE A 231 -10.16 -8.65 7.48
C PHE A 231 -11.49 -9.25 6.99
N TYR A 232 -11.41 -10.46 6.43
CA TYR A 232 -12.57 -11.24 5.95
C TYR A 232 -13.46 -11.70 7.11
N VAL A 233 -14.73 -11.25 7.12
CA VAL A 233 -15.71 -11.60 8.15
C VAL A 233 -16.60 -12.80 7.78
N ASN A 234 -16.38 -13.38 6.60
CA ASN A 234 -17.05 -14.59 6.13
C ASN A 234 -18.59 -14.52 6.13
N ARG A 235 -19.12 -13.36 5.73
CA ARG A 235 -20.52 -13.15 5.39
C ARG A 235 -20.61 -12.83 3.91
N ASP A 236 -20.58 -13.88 3.10
CA ASP A 236 -20.33 -13.77 1.65
C ASP A 236 -18.93 -13.15 1.40
N TYR A 237 -18.79 -12.15 0.54
CA TYR A 237 -17.53 -11.44 0.25
C TYR A 237 -17.18 -10.33 1.26
N GLN A 238 -17.92 -10.18 2.37
CA GLN A 238 -17.74 -9.06 3.30
C GLN A 238 -16.39 -9.07 4.04
N TYR A 239 -15.84 -7.88 4.21
CA TYR A 239 -14.64 -7.57 4.99
C TYR A 239 -14.82 -6.26 5.76
N ILE A 240 -13.87 -6.00 6.66
CA ILE A 240 -13.64 -4.70 7.30
C ILE A 240 -12.15 -4.39 7.25
N GLY A 241 -11.78 -3.10 7.23
CA GLY A 241 -10.41 -2.68 7.47
C GLY A 241 -10.03 -2.97 8.92
N TYR A 242 -9.20 -3.97 9.19
CA TYR A 242 -8.83 -4.37 10.55
C TYR A 242 -7.50 -5.13 10.57
N ILE A 243 -6.59 -4.72 11.45
CA ILE A 243 -5.33 -5.41 11.69
C ILE A 243 -5.53 -6.38 12.87
N ASP A 244 -5.29 -7.67 12.65
CA ASP A 244 -5.49 -8.67 13.70
C ASP A 244 -4.39 -8.66 14.77
N GLU A 245 -4.70 -9.22 15.93
CA GLU A 245 -3.80 -9.22 17.10
C GLU A 245 -2.46 -9.91 16.83
N ARG A 246 -2.44 -10.97 16.00
CA ARG A 246 -1.18 -11.64 15.66
C ARG A 246 -0.28 -10.71 14.87
N THR A 247 -0.85 -9.95 13.95
CA THR A 247 -0.14 -8.95 13.15
C THR A 247 0.39 -7.82 14.03
N PHE A 248 -0.38 -7.33 15.01
CA PHE A 248 0.11 -6.33 15.97
C PHE A 248 1.26 -6.86 16.85
N GLN A 249 1.16 -8.08 17.37
CA GLN A 249 2.23 -8.68 18.17
C GLN A 249 3.52 -8.87 17.37
N TRP A 250 3.40 -9.24 16.09
CA TRP A 250 4.55 -9.32 15.19
C TRP A 250 5.15 -7.91 14.96
N LEU A 251 4.30 -6.93 14.67
CA LEU A 251 4.72 -5.55 14.41
C LEU A 251 5.43 -4.91 15.60
N GLU A 252 4.95 -5.13 16.82
CA GLU A 252 5.62 -4.71 18.06
C GLU A 252 7.05 -5.26 18.17
N LYS A 253 7.23 -6.54 17.87
CA LYS A 253 8.54 -7.20 17.93
C LYS A 253 9.45 -6.74 16.80
N ASP A 254 8.93 -6.60 15.59
CA ASP A 254 9.71 -6.12 14.45
C ASP A 254 10.23 -4.69 14.70
N LEU A 255 9.34 -3.78 15.10
CA LEU A 255 9.69 -2.40 15.44
C LEU A 255 10.61 -2.29 16.66
N SER A 256 10.67 -3.30 17.54
CA SER A 256 11.63 -3.30 18.65
C SER A 256 13.10 -3.35 18.21
N TYR A 257 13.36 -3.80 16.97
CA TYR A 257 14.68 -3.81 16.35
C TYR A 257 14.95 -2.58 15.47
N VAL A 258 14.00 -1.64 15.37
CA VAL A 258 14.08 -0.46 14.49
C VAL A 258 14.39 0.79 15.33
N PRO A 259 15.55 1.43 15.11
CA PRO A 259 15.87 2.70 15.75
C PRO A 259 14.89 3.82 15.38
N LYS A 260 14.55 4.69 16.34
CA LYS A 260 13.55 5.78 16.18
C LYS A 260 13.95 6.88 15.18
N ASP A 261 15.21 6.96 14.81
CA ASP A 261 15.74 7.88 13.80
C ASP A 261 15.60 7.37 12.35
N LYS A 262 15.10 6.14 12.16
CA LYS A 262 14.73 5.61 10.85
C LYS A 262 13.43 6.21 10.33
N LEU A 263 13.37 6.36 9.02
CA LEU A 263 12.14 6.59 8.28
C LEU A 263 11.33 5.29 8.24
N VAL A 264 10.04 5.34 8.53
CA VAL A 264 9.16 4.15 8.52
C VAL A 264 8.08 4.30 7.45
N PHE A 265 7.94 3.30 6.59
CA PHE A 265 6.84 3.18 5.65
C PHE A 265 5.95 2.01 6.05
N VAL A 266 4.63 2.23 6.10
CA VAL A 266 3.64 1.16 6.30
C VAL A 266 2.76 1.08 5.07
N VAL A 267 2.79 -0.05 4.39
CA VAL A 267 1.99 -0.34 3.20
C VAL A 267 0.83 -1.23 3.62
N MET A 268 -0.38 -0.85 3.23
CA MET A 268 -1.59 -1.65 3.41
C MET A 268 -2.60 -1.32 2.32
N HIS A 269 -3.71 -2.05 2.26
CA HIS A 269 -4.67 -1.83 1.19
C HIS A 269 -5.73 -0.78 1.56
N ILE A 270 -6.52 -1.07 2.60
CA ILE A 270 -7.58 -0.18 3.08
C ILE A 270 -6.93 1.00 3.82
N PRO A 271 -7.32 2.26 3.59
CA PRO A 271 -6.73 3.41 4.28
C PRO A 271 -6.76 3.30 5.81
N SER A 272 -5.80 3.96 6.46
CA SER A 272 -5.76 4.04 7.92
C SER A 272 -6.85 4.99 8.39
N SER A 273 -6.91 6.17 7.78
CA SER A 273 -8.04 7.08 7.80
C SER A 273 -7.90 8.12 6.67
N LEU A 274 -9.02 8.52 6.10
CA LEU A 274 -9.12 9.53 5.05
C LEU A 274 -9.31 10.94 5.64
N GLN A 275 -9.25 11.09 6.97
CA GLN A 275 -9.45 12.35 7.68
C GLN A 275 -8.43 12.48 8.81
N LYS A 276 -7.97 13.71 9.09
CA LYS A 276 -7.00 13.97 10.16
C LYS A 276 -7.44 13.47 11.54
N LYS A 277 -8.74 13.54 11.82
CA LYS A 277 -9.30 13.13 13.10
C LYS A 277 -10.05 11.81 12.92
N LEU A 278 -9.59 10.79 13.64
CA LEU A 278 -10.26 9.49 13.67
C LEU A 278 -11.71 9.64 14.11
N ARG A 279 -12.61 9.03 13.34
CA ARG A 279 -14.04 9.01 13.64
C ARG A 279 -14.31 7.99 14.74
N TYR A 280 -15.07 8.38 15.75
CA TYR A 280 -15.45 7.47 16.83
C TYR A 280 -16.60 6.56 16.39
N ASN A 281 -16.53 5.26 16.71
CA ASN A 281 -17.62 4.29 16.54
C ASN A 281 -18.20 4.24 15.11
N THR A 282 -17.33 4.25 14.10
CA THR A 282 -17.70 4.11 12.69
C THR A 282 -17.09 2.81 12.16
N LEU A 283 -17.89 1.98 11.50
CA LEU A 283 -17.43 0.84 10.70
C LEU A 283 -17.55 1.25 9.23
N ASP A 284 -16.58 2.04 8.77
CA ASP A 284 -16.47 2.43 7.37
C ASP A 284 -15.65 1.36 6.63
N GLN A 285 -16.11 0.92 5.46
CA GLN A 285 -15.37 -0.09 4.69
C GLN A 285 -14.11 0.51 4.04
N ASP A 286 -14.10 1.84 3.84
CA ASP A 286 -12.98 2.57 3.26
C ASP A 286 -11.88 2.93 4.29
N GLU A 287 -12.02 2.52 5.56
CA GLU A 287 -11.03 2.83 6.62
C GLU A 287 -10.74 1.64 7.54
N THR A 288 -9.53 1.64 8.12
CA THR A 288 -9.09 0.65 9.10
C THR A 288 -9.56 1.01 10.50
N VAL A 289 -10.51 0.24 11.03
CA VAL A 289 -11.28 0.59 12.24
C VAL A 289 -10.43 0.64 13.52
N ASN A 290 -9.32 -0.11 13.58
CA ASN A 290 -8.42 -0.18 14.74
C ASN A 290 -7.07 0.52 14.51
N THR A 291 -7.01 1.47 13.56
CA THR A 291 -5.78 2.21 13.21
C THR A 291 -5.11 2.94 14.38
N ALA A 292 -5.87 3.31 15.43
CA ALA A 292 -5.31 3.99 16.60
C ALA A 292 -4.17 3.19 17.28
N ALA A 293 -4.25 1.86 17.25
CA ALA A 293 -3.18 1.00 17.76
C ALA A 293 -1.94 1.06 16.88
N LEU A 294 -2.10 1.08 15.55
CA LEU A 294 -0.99 1.28 14.60
C LEU A 294 -0.31 2.63 14.83
N TYR A 295 -1.07 3.72 14.96
CA TYR A 295 -0.49 5.05 15.23
C TYR A 295 0.31 5.07 16.52
N LYS A 296 -0.15 4.36 17.56
CA LYS A 296 0.56 4.24 18.82
C LYS A 296 1.93 3.58 18.65
N LEU A 297 2.01 2.52 17.83
CA LEU A 297 3.28 1.84 17.52
C LEU A 297 4.24 2.70 16.69
N LEU A 298 3.69 3.59 15.86
CA LEU A 298 4.45 4.52 15.02
C LEU A 298 4.93 5.78 15.78
N GLU A 299 4.48 6.03 17.00
CA GLU A 299 4.93 7.17 17.80
C GLU A 299 6.47 7.23 17.90
N GLY A 300 7.02 8.41 17.62
CA GLY A 300 8.46 8.68 17.66
C GLY A 300 9.22 8.33 16.38
N TYR A 301 8.56 7.77 15.36
CA TYR A 301 9.12 7.67 14.01
C TYR A 301 8.65 8.82 13.13
N ASN A 302 9.44 9.15 12.11
CA ASN A 302 8.89 9.81 10.92
C ASN A 302 8.26 8.72 10.04
N ALA A 303 6.93 8.71 9.94
CA ALA A 303 6.18 7.61 9.38
C ALA A 303 5.27 8.02 8.22
N HIS A 304 5.27 7.22 7.17
CA HIS A 304 4.42 7.36 6.00
C HIS A 304 3.60 6.08 5.81
N ILE A 305 2.29 6.21 5.87
CA ILE A 305 1.37 5.13 5.50
C ILE A 305 1.08 5.26 4.01
N ILE A 306 1.03 4.14 3.31
CA ILE A 306 0.78 4.06 1.87
C ILE A 306 -0.37 3.07 1.67
N SER A 307 -1.44 3.54 1.04
CA SER A 307 -2.70 2.80 0.86
C SER A 307 -3.27 2.92 -0.57
N GLY A 308 -4.29 2.12 -0.86
CA GLY A 308 -5.03 2.07 -2.12
C GLY A 308 -6.53 2.02 -1.86
N HIS A 309 -7.24 1.06 -2.48
CA HIS A 309 -8.63 0.65 -2.18
C HIS A 309 -9.72 1.61 -2.65
N THR A 310 -9.50 2.90 -2.52
CA THR A 310 -10.56 3.91 -2.66
C THR A 310 -10.78 4.40 -4.09
N HIS A 311 -9.86 4.08 -5.00
CA HIS A 311 -9.89 4.56 -6.39
C HIS A 311 -9.89 6.08 -6.53
N PHE A 312 -9.26 6.80 -5.60
CA PHE A 312 -8.99 8.23 -5.71
C PHE A 312 -7.62 8.55 -5.11
N ASN A 313 -7.09 9.75 -5.32
CA ASN A 313 -5.79 10.13 -4.75
C ASN A 313 -5.98 11.10 -3.60
N VAL A 314 -5.42 10.81 -2.42
CA VAL A 314 -5.48 11.73 -1.28
C VAL A 314 -4.26 11.61 -0.38
N ASN A 315 -3.87 12.76 0.17
CA ASN A 315 -2.80 12.90 1.13
C ASN A 315 -3.37 13.41 2.46
N VAL A 316 -3.17 12.67 3.55
CA VAL A 316 -3.66 13.06 4.88
C VAL A 316 -2.47 13.30 5.81
N CYS A 317 -2.25 14.56 6.19
CA CYS A 317 -1.24 14.94 7.17
C CYS A 317 -1.83 14.86 8.59
N PHE A 318 -1.64 13.74 9.30
CA PHE A 318 -2.20 13.58 10.65
C PHE A 318 -1.48 14.47 11.66
N ASN A 319 -0.16 14.58 11.54
CA ASN A 319 0.71 15.46 12.32
C ASN A 319 2.08 15.61 11.63
N ASP A 320 3.03 16.29 12.27
CA ASP A 320 4.37 16.58 11.72
C ASP A 320 5.21 15.34 11.39
N SER A 321 4.91 14.17 11.97
CA SER A 321 5.68 12.94 11.81
C SER A 321 4.87 11.75 11.30
N LEU A 322 3.59 11.93 10.97
CA LEU A 322 2.73 10.88 10.45
C LEU A 322 1.85 11.41 9.32
N MET A 323 2.00 10.81 8.14
CA MET A 323 1.23 11.12 6.94
C MET A 323 0.76 9.84 6.27
N GLU A 324 -0.40 9.88 5.62
CA GLU A 324 -0.86 8.83 4.72
C GLU A 324 -0.98 9.32 3.29
N HIS A 325 -0.61 8.43 2.36
CA HIS A 325 -0.68 8.59 0.92
C HIS A 325 -1.57 7.47 0.35
N ASN A 326 -2.82 7.79 0.10
CA ASN A 326 -3.74 6.89 -0.58
C ASN A 326 -3.61 7.12 -2.09
N THR A 327 -3.15 6.11 -2.81
CA THR A 327 -2.84 6.17 -4.23
C THR A 327 -4.06 5.81 -5.08
N ALA A 328 -4.38 6.66 -6.06
CA ALA A 328 -5.46 6.39 -7.01
C ALA A 328 -5.25 5.10 -7.82
N ALA A 329 -6.36 4.53 -8.30
CA ALA A 329 -6.35 3.22 -8.95
C ALA A 329 -5.67 3.25 -10.32
N VAL A 330 -4.91 2.18 -10.58
CA VAL A 330 -4.33 1.89 -11.91
C VAL A 330 -5.43 1.67 -12.94
N CYS A 331 -6.54 1.03 -12.57
CA CYS A 331 -7.65 0.79 -13.48
C CYS A 331 -8.48 2.05 -13.77
N GLY A 332 -8.28 3.15 -13.05
CA GLY A 332 -9.11 4.35 -13.13
C GLY A 332 -10.54 4.03 -12.71
N THR A 333 -11.51 4.37 -13.56
CA THR A 333 -12.91 3.95 -13.38
C THR A 333 -13.10 2.51 -13.90
N TRP A 334 -12.51 1.51 -13.24
CA TRP A 334 -12.60 0.07 -13.57
C TRP A 334 -12.39 -0.26 -15.05
N TRP A 335 -11.32 0.29 -15.65
CA TRP A 335 -10.98 0.15 -17.07
C TRP A 335 -12.04 0.70 -18.04
N ARG A 336 -12.99 1.53 -17.56
CA ARG A 336 -14.02 2.21 -18.37
C ARG A 336 -13.66 3.65 -18.73
N ALA A 337 -12.71 4.26 -18.01
CA ALA A 337 -12.20 5.59 -18.30
C ALA A 337 -10.75 5.74 -17.81
N ASP A 338 -10.04 6.71 -18.39
CA ASP A 338 -8.63 6.98 -18.07
C ASP A 338 -8.43 7.84 -16.82
N ILE A 339 -9.53 8.23 -16.15
CA ILE A 339 -9.54 8.93 -14.86
C ILE A 339 -10.27 8.09 -13.82
N ASN A 340 -9.94 8.35 -12.57
CA ASN A 340 -10.54 7.83 -11.36
C ASN A 340 -11.86 8.56 -11.03
N VAL A 341 -12.59 8.04 -10.05
CA VAL A 341 -13.92 8.57 -9.66
C VAL A 341 -13.86 9.96 -9.01
N ASP A 342 -12.66 10.45 -8.66
CA ASP A 342 -12.36 11.79 -8.16
C ASP A 342 -11.76 12.73 -9.23
N GLY A 343 -11.64 12.26 -10.48
CA GLY A 343 -11.03 13.00 -11.58
C GLY A 343 -9.52 12.81 -11.74
N THR A 344 -8.84 12.15 -10.81
CA THR A 344 -7.40 11.89 -10.90
C THR A 344 -7.09 10.98 -12.09
N PRO A 345 -6.19 11.32 -13.03
CA PRO A 345 -5.79 10.39 -14.08
C PRO A 345 -5.21 9.09 -13.50
N ARG A 346 -5.29 7.96 -14.21
CA ARG A 346 -4.55 6.75 -13.83
C ARG A 346 -3.06 7.08 -13.65
N GLY A 347 -2.42 6.48 -12.67
CA GLY A 347 -1.03 6.82 -12.32
C GLY A 347 -0.53 6.07 -11.09
N TYR A 348 0.69 6.41 -10.68
CA TYR A 348 1.41 5.79 -9.57
C TYR A 348 2.07 6.84 -8.69
N GLY A 349 2.22 6.54 -7.41
CA GLY A 349 3.10 7.29 -6.53
C GLY A 349 4.57 7.03 -6.86
N VAL A 350 5.38 8.08 -6.78
CA VAL A 350 6.85 8.03 -6.91
C VAL A 350 7.43 8.59 -5.63
N TYR A 351 8.31 7.84 -4.98
CA TYR A 351 8.94 8.23 -3.72
C TYR A 351 10.45 8.15 -3.86
N GLU A 352 11.12 9.30 -3.67
CA GLU A 352 12.57 9.39 -3.65
C GLU A 352 13.02 9.60 -2.20
N VAL A 353 13.72 8.59 -1.68
CA VAL A 353 14.25 8.58 -0.32
C VAL A 353 15.73 8.93 -0.36
N ASP A 354 16.17 9.81 0.53
CA ASP A 354 17.56 10.16 0.74
C ASP A 354 17.86 10.21 2.25
N GLY A 355 18.52 9.17 2.76
CA GLY A 355 18.72 8.99 4.19
C GLY A 355 17.41 8.80 4.94
N ASN A 356 17.01 9.80 5.73
CA ASN A 356 15.76 9.81 6.50
C ASN A 356 14.73 10.83 5.97
N GLN A 357 14.96 11.38 4.79
CA GLN A 357 14.06 12.30 4.11
C GLN A 357 13.39 11.59 2.93
N VAL A 358 12.17 12.00 2.62
CA VAL A 358 11.44 11.51 1.44
C VAL A 358 10.77 12.66 0.71
N LYS A 359 10.84 12.61 -0.62
CA LYS A 359 10.04 13.42 -1.53
C LYS A 359 9.10 12.51 -2.30
N TRP A 360 7.91 13.01 -2.64
CA TRP A 360 6.94 12.24 -3.42
C TRP A 360 6.25 13.06 -4.50
N LEU A 361 5.69 12.34 -5.46
CA LEU A 361 5.03 12.81 -6.66
C LEU A 361 3.94 11.80 -7.03
N TYR A 362 2.79 12.25 -7.53
CA TYR A 362 1.87 11.38 -8.27
C TYR A 362 2.17 11.46 -9.77
N LYS A 363 2.63 10.39 -10.40
CA LYS A 363 2.93 10.37 -11.83
C LYS A 363 1.75 9.81 -12.61
N SER A 364 0.97 10.70 -13.23
CA SER A 364 -0.10 10.33 -14.15
C SER A 364 0.48 9.60 -15.37
N ALA A 365 -0.02 8.39 -15.64
CA ALA A 365 0.46 7.54 -16.72
C ALA A 365 0.04 8.12 -18.09
N GLY A 366 0.99 8.19 -19.03
CA GLY A 366 0.78 8.81 -20.34
C GLY A 366 0.95 10.33 -20.37
N TYR A 367 1.27 10.96 -19.24
CA TYR A 367 1.50 12.40 -19.11
C TYR A 367 2.92 12.71 -18.60
N PRO A 368 3.48 13.90 -18.87
CA PRO A 368 4.71 14.32 -18.20
C PRO A 368 4.49 14.48 -16.69
N LYS A 369 5.56 14.42 -15.89
CA LYS A 369 5.46 14.52 -14.41
C LYS A 369 4.90 15.87 -13.93
N GLU A 370 4.94 16.89 -14.78
CA GLU A 370 4.41 18.22 -14.53
C GLU A 370 2.87 18.29 -14.61
N HIS A 371 2.21 17.26 -15.15
CA HIS A 371 0.76 17.16 -15.14
C HIS A 371 0.29 16.79 -13.73
N GLN A 372 -0.06 17.80 -12.92
CA GLN A 372 -0.48 17.65 -11.52
C GLN A 372 -1.85 18.31 -11.23
N LEU A 373 -2.45 18.90 -12.25
CA LEU A 373 -3.74 19.56 -12.15
C LEU A 373 -4.49 19.46 -13.47
N HIS A 374 -5.80 19.71 -13.40
CA HIS A 374 -6.62 20.06 -14.55
C HIS A 374 -7.50 21.25 -14.22
N VAL A 375 -7.61 22.21 -15.15
CA VAL A 375 -8.39 23.44 -14.97
C VAL A 375 -9.62 23.42 -15.88
N TYR A 376 -10.78 23.60 -15.26
CA TYR A 376 -12.07 23.71 -15.93
C TYR A 376 -12.49 25.18 -16.04
N GLN A 377 -13.14 25.52 -17.15
CA GLN A 377 -13.70 26.85 -17.40
C GLN A 377 -14.94 27.11 -16.55
N ALA A 378 -15.31 28.38 -16.42
CA ALA A 378 -16.57 28.77 -15.80
C ALA A 378 -17.75 28.08 -16.50
N GLY A 379 -18.74 27.64 -15.71
CA GLY A 379 -19.89 26.87 -16.18
C GLY A 379 -19.69 25.35 -16.16
N SER A 380 -18.49 24.86 -15.83
CA SER A 380 -18.23 23.41 -15.73
C SER A 380 -18.72 22.79 -14.41
N SER A 381 -18.99 23.61 -13.38
CA SER A 381 -19.49 23.16 -12.08
C SER A 381 -20.90 23.66 -11.84
N ASP A 382 -21.80 22.76 -11.43
CA ASP A 382 -23.16 23.13 -11.03
C ASP A 382 -23.18 23.91 -9.69
N GLU A 383 -22.21 23.63 -8.81
CA GLU A 383 -22.11 24.26 -7.49
C GLU A 383 -21.51 25.68 -7.60
N TYR A 384 -20.55 25.86 -8.51
CA TYR A 384 -19.89 27.14 -8.77
C TYR A 384 -19.91 27.49 -10.26
N PRO A 385 -21.08 27.80 -10.84
CA PRO A 385 -21.24 27.98 -12.29
C PRO A 385 -20.54 29.23 -12.85
N SER A 386 -20.15 30.17 -12.00
CA SER A 386 -19.41 31.37 -12.41
C SER A 386 -17.89 31.24 -12.23
N ASP A 387 -17.41 30.14 -11.68
CA ASP A 387 -16.03 29.98 -11.26
C ASP A 387 -15.28 29.03 -12.16
N ILE A 388 -13.98 29.31 -12.34
CA ILE A 388 -13.05 28.30 -12.81
C ILE A 388 -12.84 27.29 -11.68
N ILE A 389 -12.66 26.02 -12.05
CA ILE A 389 -12.35 24.94 -11.10
C ILE A 389 -10.96 24.39 -11.43
N ALA A 390 -10.16 24.10 -10.42
CA ALA A 390 -8.92 23.35 -10.57
C ALA A 390 -8.99 22.10 -9.70
N ASN A 391 -8.79 20.93 -10.31
CA ASN A 391 -8.55 19.67 -9.60
C ASN A 391 -7.04 19.48 -9.47
N VAL A 392 -6.51 19.34 -8.25
CA VAL A 392 -5.07 19.26 -7.95
C VAL A 392 -4.79 17.99 -7.16
N TRP A 393 -4.81 16.84 -7.81
CA TRP A 393 -4.97 15.52 -7.18
C TRP A 393 -3.91 15.09 -6.15
N ASN A 394 -2.65 15.54 -6.28
CA ASN A 394 -1.60 15.20 -5.29
C ASN A 394 -1.47 16.26 -4.16
N TRP A 395 -2.45 17.16 -4.05
CA TRP A 395 -2.46 18.24 -3.06
C TRP A 395 -2.37 17.72 -1.62
N ASP A 396 -1.68 18.51 -0.80
CA ASP A 396 -1.77 18.46 0.64
C ASP A 396 -1.74 19.88 1.21
N GLU A 397 -1.97 20.04 2.50
CA GLU A 397 -2.15 21.35 3.13
C GLU A 397 -0.95 22.30 3.07
N GLN A 398 0.23 21.83 2.68
CA GLN A 398 1.42 22.68 2.48
C GLN A 398 1.52 23.21 1.04
N TRP A 399 0.68 22.73 0.12
CA TRP A 399 0.67 23.19 -1.28
C TRP A 399 -0.09 24.50 -1.41
N LYS A 400 0.34 25.31 -2.39
CA LYS A 400 -0.27 26.60 -2.70
C LYS A 400 -0.89 26.58 -4.09
N VAL A 401 -2.15 27.01 -4.20
CA VAL A 401 -2.88 27.10 -5.47
C VAL A 401 -3.23 28.55 -5.76
N GLU A 402 -2.57 29.13 -6.76
CA GLU A 402 -2.71 30.53 -7.16
C GLU A 402 -3.33 30.64 -8.56
N TRP A 403 -4.03 31.73 -8.85
CA TRP A 403 -4.59 31.97 -10.19
C TRP A 403 -4.28 33.37 -10.71
N TYR A 404 -4.23 33.47 -12.04
CA TYR A 404 -3.79 34.64 -12.79
C TYR A 404 -4.80 34.96 -13.90
N GLU A 405 -5.05 36.25 -14.11
CA GLU A 405 -5.82 36.77 -15.24
C GLU A 405 -4.91 37.59 -16.14
N ASN A 406 -4.74 37.17 -17.40
CA ASN A 406 -3.87 37.85 -18.38
C ASN A 406 -2.45 38.11 -17.83
N GLY A 407 -1.90 37.14 -17.09
CA GLY A 407 -0.57 37.24 -16.47
C GLY A 407 -0.52 38.02 -15.15
N LYS A 408 -1.62 38.61 -14.67
CA LYS A 408 -1.69 39.28 -13.37
C LYS A 408 -2.16 38.32 -12.28
N ARG A 409 -1.38 38.18 -11.22
CA ARG A 409 -1.76 37.38 -10.04
C ARG A 409 -3.03 37.95 -9.39
N MET A 410 -4.06 37.12 -9.25
CA MET A 410 -5.35 37.50 -8.68
C MET A 410 -5.52 37.08 -7.23
N GLY A 411 -4.82 36.02 -6.80
CA GLY A 411 -4.84 35.54 -5.43
C GLY A 411 -4.65 34.03 -5.35
N GLU A 412 -4.91 33.48 -4.16
CA GLU A 412 -5.07 32.04 -3.98
C GLU A 412 -6.50 31.62 -4.31
N MET A 413 -6.66 30.42 -4.85
CA MET A 413 -7.97 29.82 -5.09
C MET A 413 -8.55 29.28 -3.77
N GLN A 414 -9.88 29.24 -3.68
CA GLN A 414 -10.58 28.73 -2.49
C GLN A 414 -10.73 27.22 -2.61
N ARG A 415 -10.25 26.46 -1.62
CA ARG A 415 -10.42 25.00 -1.57
C ARG A 415 -11.86 24.65 -1.17
N TYR A 416 -12.43 23.63 -1.80
CA TYR A 416 -13.73 23.09 -1.42
C TYR A 416 -13.78 21.56 -1.60
N LYS A 417 -14.78 20.94 -0.97
CA LYS A 417 -15.10 19.53 -1.18
C LYS A 417 -16.22 19.42 -2.21
N GLY A 418 -16.01 18.66 -3.28
CA GLY A 418 -17.00 18.53 -4.35
C GLY A 418 -16.73 17.37 -5.28
N TYR A 419 -17.55 17.25 -6.32
CA TYR A 419 -17.33 16.29 -7.40
C TYR A 419 -16.51 16.93 -8.50
N ASP A 420 -15.49 16.23 -8.98
CA ASP A 420 -14.76 16.64 -10.18
C ASP A 420 -15.72 16.70 -11.40
N PRO A 421 -15.72 17.80 -12.19
CA PRO A 421 -16.61 17.94 -13.33
C PRO A 421 -16.50 16.80 -14.36
N ALA A 422 -15.29 16.34 -14.69
CA ALA A 422 -15.11 15.27 -15.67
C ALA A 422 -15.54 13.91 -15.10
N ALA A 423 -15.15 13.59 -13.86
CA ALA A 423 -15.56 12.35 -13.21
C ALA A 423 -17.08 12.28 -13.07
N LYS A 424 -17.74 13.39 -12.69
CA LYS A 424 -19.19 13.49 -12.62
C LYS A 424 -19.84 13.20 -13.98
N ALA A 425 -19.36 13.81 -15.05
CA ALA A 425 -19.88 13.60 -16.39
C ALA A 425 -19.71 12.13 -16.84
N ILE A 426 -18.53 11.55 -16.64
CA ILE A 426 -18.23 10.16 -17.03
C ILE A 426 -19.07 9.17 -16.25
N CYS A 427 -19.13 9.30 -14.91
CA CYS A 427 -19.87 8.36 -14.07
C CYS A 427 -21.40 8.46 -14.24
N SER A 428 -21.89 9.59 -14.76
CA SER A 428 -23.30 9.78 -15.11
C SER A 428 -23.68 9.14 -16.46
N ASP A 429 -22.71 8.91 -17.34
CA ASP A 429 -22.89 8.20 -18.61
C ASP A 429 -22.84 6.67 -18.38
N LYS A 430 -24.01 6.10 -18.04
CA LYS A 430 -24.15 4.66 -17.75
C LYS A 430 -23.91 3.76 -18.97
N GLU A 431 -24.05 4.28 -20.19
CA GLU A 431 -23.67 3.53 -21.39
C GLU A 431 -22.14 3.38 -21.48
N LYS A 432 -21.40 4.42 -21.09
CA LYS A 432 -19.93 4.40 -21.04
C LYS A 432 -19.38 3.54 -19.90
N VAL A 433 -19.85 3.73 -18.66
CA VAL A 433 -19.31 3.00 -17.49
C VAL A 433 -19.88 1.59 -17.33
N LYS A 434 -21.00 1.28 -18.00
CA LYS A 434 -21.69 -0.04 -18.03
C LYS A 434 -22.24 -0.56 -16.71
N TYR A 435 -21.75 -0.11 -15.56
CA TYR A 435 -22.19 -0.55 -14.24
C TYR A 435 -22.92 0.56 -13.50
N GLU A 436 -24.14 0.25 -13.00
CA GLU A 436 -25.00 1.23 -12.32
C GLU A 436 -24.39 1.77 -11.03
N TRP A 437 -23.63 0.94 -10.31
CA TRP A 437 -23.03 1.30 -9.02
C TRP A 437 -21.86 2.29 -9.13
N ILE A 438 -21.24 2.42 -10.31
CA ILE A 438 -20.14 3.38 -10.52
C ILE A 438 -20.68 4.80 -10.39
N SER A 439 -20.14 5.57 -9.45
CA SER A 439 -20.55 6.93 -9.14
C SER A 439 -19.31 7.80 -8.87
N PRO A 440 -19.36 9.11 -9.14
CA PRO A 440 -18.26 9.99 -8.78
C PRO A 440 -18.20 10.10 -7.25
N VAL A 441 -17.00 10.38 -6.72
CA VAL A 441 -16.81 10.57 -5.28
C VAL A 441 -16.52 12.03 -4.95
N LEU A 442 -16.84 12.43 -3.73
CA LEU A 442 -16.45 13.74 -3.23
C LEU A 442 -14.95 13.75 -2.97
N THR A 443 -14.25 14.72 -3.55
CA THR A 443 -12.84 14.96 -3.29
C THR A 443 -12.59 16.33 -2.67
N GLU A 444 -11.49 16.43 -1.94
CA GLU A 444 -11.07 17.59 -1.15
C GLU A 444 -9.91 18.37 -1.77
N HIS A 445 -9.49 17.97 -2.97
CA HIS A 445 -8.43 18.58 -3.76
C HIS A 445 -8.95 19.45 -4.93
N LEU A 446 -10.19 19.95 -4.80
CA LEU A 446 -10.77 20.94 -5.71
C LEU A 446 -10.62 22.36 -5.20
N PHE A 447 -10.39 23.27 -6.14
CA PHE A 447 -10.22 24.69 -5.89
C PHE A 447 -11.06 25.49 -6.86
N HIS A 448 -11.64 26.61 -6.42
CA HIS A 448 -12.44 27.49 -7.26
C HIS A 448 -12.03 28.96 -7.11
N ALA A 449 -12.26 29.73 -8.17
CA ALA A 449 -12.12 31.17 -8.15
C ALA A 449 -13.03 31.82 -9.20
N THR A 450 -13.59 32.99 -8.90
CA THR A 450 -14.45 33.72 -9.83
C THR A 450 -13.62 34.69 -10.69
N PRO A 451 -13.54 34.49 -12.02
CA PRO A 451 -12.89 35.46 -12.91
C PRO A 451 -13.59 36.82 -12.88
N ARG A 452 -12.82 37.91 -12.86
CA ARG A 452 -13.33 39.28 -13.04
C ARG A 452 -13.62 39.59 -14.50
N ASN A 453 -12.84 39.02 -15.41
CA ASN A 453 -13.03 39.17 -16.84
C ASN A 453 -13.35 37.81 -17.48
N LYS A 454 -14.57 37.68 -17.99
CA LYS A 454 -15.05 36.44 -18.63
C LYS A 454 -14.24 36.02 -19.87
N ASN A 455 -13.49 36.93 -20.47
CA ASN A 455 -12.68 36.68 -21.66
C ASN A 455 -11.17 36.68 -21.36
N ALA A 456 -10.76 36.68 -20.08
CA ALA A 456 -9.35 36.63 -19.74
C ALA A 456 -8.75 35.26 -20.03
N LYS A 457 -7.47 35.25 -20.42
CA LYS A 457 -6.64 34.05 -20.31
C LYS A 457 -6.43 33.79 -18.82
N ILE A 458 -6.89 32.63 -18.38
CA ILE A 458 -6.74 32.16 -17.02
C ILE A 458 -5.53 31.22 -16.97
N GLU A 459 -4.72 31.37 -15.93
CA GLU A 459 -3.66 30.43 -15.59
C GLU A 459 -3.75 30.09 -14.11
N VAL A 460 -3.73 28.80 -13.80
CA VAL A 460 -3.61 28.28 -12.43
C VAL A 460 -2.18 27.80 -12.24
N LYS A 461 -1.55 28.27 -11.17
CA LYS A 461 -0.19 27.93 -10.76
C LYS A 461 -0.24 27.25 -9.41
N VAL A 462 0.21 26.01 -9.36
CA VAL A 462 0.32 25.19 -8.16
C VAL A 462 1.78 25.12 -7.75
N THR A 463 2.08 25.31 -6.46
CA THR A 463 3.41 25.08 -5.89
C THR A 463 3.29 23.99 -4.83
N ASP A 464 4.03 22.88 -4.98
CA ASP A 464 4.01 21.80 -4.00
C ASP A 464 4.84 22.12 -2.75
N ARG A 465 4.76 21.24 -1.75
CA ARG A 465 5.52 21.35 -0.50
C ARG A 465 7.04 21.33 -0.68
N PHE A 466 7.54 20.86 -1.84
CA PHE A 466 8.96 20.78 -2.17
C PHE A 466 9.44 21.97 -3.02
N GLY A 467 8.55 22.90 -3.36
CA GLY A 467 8.84 24.07 -4.17
C GLY A 467 8.78 23.86 -5.68
N ASN A 468 8.32 22.69 -6.15
CA ASN A 468 8.05 22.47 -7.57
C ASN A 468 6.81 23.27 -8.00
N VAL A 469 6.83 23.77 -9.24
CA VAL A 469 5.75 24.61 -9.78
C VAL A 469 5.12 23.94 -10.99
N TYR A 470 3.80 23.87 -10.99
CA TYR A 470 2.97 23.32 -12.07
C TYR A 470 1.99 24.38 -12.55
N THR A 471 1.73 24.44 -13.84
CA THR A 471 0.85 25.47 -14.42
C THR A 471 -0.04 24.87 -15.50
N GLU A 472 -1.30 25.27 -15.50
CA GLU A 472 -2.23 25.00 -16.60
C GLU A 472 -3.01 26.27 -16.92
N ALA A 473 -3.21 26.52 -18.22
CA ALA A 473 -3.91 27.70 -18.70
C ALA A 473 -5.13 27.30 -19.54
N VAL A 474 -6.22 28.04 -19.34
CA VAL A 474 -7.45 27.91 -20.13
C VAL A 474 -7.90 29.28 -20.63
N GLU A 475 -8.49 29.31 -21.82
CA GLU A 475 -9.23 30.47 -22.30
C GLU A 475 -10.65 30.37 -21.73
N ASN A 476 -11.06 31.34 -20.92
CA ASN A 476 -12.46 31.42 -20.50
C ASN A 476 -13.28 31.91 -21.71
N LYS A 477 -14.24 31.10 -22.18
CA LYS A 477 -15.03 31.36 -23.39
C LYS A 477 -16.46 31.79 -23.08
#